data_AF-A0A842KIJ0-F1
#
_entry.id   AF-A0A842KIJ0-F1
#
_cell.length_a   1.000
_cell.length_b   1.000
_cell.length_c   1.000
_cell.angle_alpha   90.00
_cell.angle_beta   90.00
_cell.angle_gamma   90.00
#
_symmetry.space_group_name_H-M   'P 1'
#
loop_
_entity.id
_entity.type
_entity.pdbx_description
1 polymer ?
#
loop_
_entity_poly.entity_id
_entity_poly.type
_entity_poly.pdbx_seq_one_letter_code
_entity_poly.pdbx_strand_id
1 'polypeptide(L)'
;MIFPLFIPSNYGISDEMPEWADGYFSGKVTIMNDTIGEVNGYVRLGRNDFSGNISGIFKGNKEIKFEGFFYRSIVFCKPFFGILKRDEKSFRAIFLTFKGIAIVEGSYHASFLPKPRGNYSIGVREIHLVDYEREEKLTEENDSREMMLYLWYPTEATEGKIYEYMGAETFRWLLKQSNLFWIPKNGYEYVKTHSFVGAEIANGVFPLVIFSHGYRGYPSMYTSMIEEVVSHGFVVAGICHSYVAGITVFPDGRVIEVEDLSQYNQSYISWYIETAFDEVIGDINFVINYLLQKFPEKIDKEKNRDIRPLIWRRSSIKHVQRWVHKGGACA
;
A
#
# COMPACT_ATOMS: atom_id res chain seq x y z
N MET A 1 -2.86 -20.66 20.27
CA MET A 1 -4.12 -20.04 20.70
C MET A 1 -4.98 -19.92 19.45
N ILE A 2 -6.01 -20.76 19.33
CA ILE A 2 -6.89 -20.84 18.15
C ILE A 2 -7.87 -19.67 18.27
N PHE A 3 -7.74 -18.65 17.43
CA PHE A 3 -8.74 -17.59 17.34
C PHE A 3 -10.05 -18.17 16.77
N PRO A 4 -11.22 -17.72 17.24
CA PRO A 4 -12.49 -18.31 16.84
C PRO A 4 -12.76 -18.01 15.36
N LEU A 5 -12.69 -19.05 14.53
CA LEU A 5 -13.13 -19.11 13.14
C LEU A 5 -14.67 -19.14 13.11
N PHE A 6 -15.32 -18.01 13.37
CA PHE A 6 -16.73 -17.83 13.04
C PHE A 6 -17.02 -16.37 12.71
N ILE A 7 -17.36 -16.11 11.45
CA ILE A 7 -18.12 -14.93 11.02
C ILE A 7 -19.31 -15.46 10.19
N PRO A 8 -20.53 -14.87 10.32
CA PRO A 8 -21.78 -15.56 10.03
C PRO A 8 -22.06 -15.80 8.55
N SER A 9 -22.81 -16.88 8.32
CA SER A 9 -23.53 -17.24 7.11
C SER A 9 -24.54 -16.16 6.71
N ASN A 10 -24.42 -15.68 5.47
CA ASN A 10 -25.48 -15.08 4.61
C ASN A 10 -24.90 -13.94 3.77
N TYR A 11 -23.99 -14.26 2.84
CA TYR A 11 -23.62 -13.32 1.79
C TYR A 11 -23.89 -13.97 0.44
N GLY A 12 -24.90 -13.46 -0.27
CA GLY A 12 -25.06 -13.75 -1.68
C GLY A 12 -23.83 -13.24 -2.43
N ILE A 13 -23.33 -14.02 -3.38
CA ILE A 13 -22.30 -13.54 -4.29
C ILE A 13 -22.98 -12.54 -5.22
N SER A 14 -22.82 -11.25 -4.94
CA SER A 14 -23.07 -10.16 -5.88
C SER A 14 -21.96 -10.11 -6.92
N ASP A 15 -22.23 -9.48 -8.07
CA ASP A 15 -21.20 -9.13 -9.07
C ASP A 15 -20.17 -8.13 -8.50
N GLU A 16 -20.51 -7.44 -7.41
CA GLU A 16 -19.59 -6.57 -6.66
C GLU A 16 -18.86 -7.34 -5.55
N MET A 17 -17.56 -7.12 -5.45
CA MET A 17 -16.69 -7.71 -4.42
C MET A 17 -17.12 -7.25 -3.00
N PRO A 18 -17.40 -8.17 -2.07
CA PRO A 18 -17.79 -7.84 -0.71
C PRO A 18 -16.73 -7.00 0.03
N GLU A 19 -17.17 -6.08 0.90
CA GLU A 19 -16.25 -5.21 1.67
C GLU A 19 -15.26 -5.97 2.57
N TRP A 20 -15.61 -7.18 2.99
CA TRP A 20 -14.74 -8.00 3.84
C TRP A 20 -13.65 -8.74 3.07
N ALA A 21 -13.77 -8.82 1.74
CA ALA A 21 -12.87 -9.58 0.90
C ALA A 21 -11.59 -8.79 0.64
N ASP A 22 -10.46 -9.48 0.75
CA ASP A 22 -9.15 -8.96 0.37
C ASP A 22 -8.88 -9.19 -1.13
N GLY A 23 -9.74 -9.98 -1.79
CA GLY A 23 -9.60 -10.29 -3.21
C GLY A 23 -10.68 -11.20 -3.76
N TYR A 24 -10.56 -11.51 -5.05
CA TYR A 24 -11.42 -12.44 -5.78
C TYR A 24 -10.59 -13.50 -6.51
N PHE A 25 -11.23 -14.61 -6.87
CA PHE A 25 -10.62 -15.66 -7.69
C PHE A 25 -11.65 -16.23 -8.66
N SER A 26 -11.14 -16.72 -9.78
CA SER A 26 -11.91 -17.42 -10.81
C SER A 26 -11.08 -18.56 -11.39
N GLY A 27 -11.71 -19.67 -11.76
CA GLY A 27 -10.97 -20.82 -12.28
C GLY A 27 -11.86 -21.90 -12.88
N LYS A 28 -11.22 -22.88 -13.52
CA LYS A 28 -11.88 -24.05 -14.12
C LYS A 28 -11.73 -25.26 -13.21
N VAL A 29 -12.78 -26.07 -13.13
CA VAL A 29 -12.79 -27.33 -12.38
C VAL A 29 -12.75 -28.49 -13.35
N THR A 30 -11.77 -29.37 -13.16
CA THR A 30 -11.55 -30.54 -14.00
C THR A 30 -11.57 -31.81 -13.14
N ILE A 31 -12.25 -32.86 -13.59
CA ILE A 31 -12.22 -34.20 -12.99
C ILE A 31 -11.82 -35.18 -14.08
N MET A 32 -10.82 -36.03 -13.83
CA MET A 32 -10.36 -37.05 -14.80
C MET A 32 -10.08 -36.49 -16.21
N ASN A 33 -9.55 -35.25 -16.28
CA ASN A 33 -9.27 -34.47 -17.50
C ASN A 33 -10.48 -33.84 -18.21
N ASP A 34 -11.70 -34.03 -17.73
CA ASP A 34 -12.89 -33.36 -18.26
C ASP A 34 -13.19 -32.09 -17.46
N THR A 35 -13.32 -30.95 -18.13
CA THR A 35 -13.80 -29.71 -17.49
C THR A 35 -15.28 -29.84 -17.17
N ILE A 36 -15.63 -29.78 -15.88
CA ILE A 36 -17.00 -29.98 -15.39
C ILE A 36 -17.71 -28.68 -14.99
N GLY A 37 -17.00 -27.55 -15.03
CA GLY A 37 -17.54 -26.25 -14.68
C GLY A 37 -16.47 -25.24 -14.28
N GLU A 38 -16.93 -24.12 -13.74
CA GLU A 38 -16.09 -23.00 -13.32
C GLU A 38 -16.34 -22.65 -11.86
N VAL A 39 -15.39 -22.00 -11.23
CA VAL A 39 -15.51 -21.48 -9.87
C VAL A 39 -15.27 -19.98 -9.90
N ASN A 40 -16.07 -19.24 -9.13
CA ASN A 40 -15.83 -17.82 -8.85
C ASN A 40 -16.06 -17.58 -7.37
N GLY A 41 -15.23 -16.74 -6.75
CA GLY A 41 -15.32 -16.50 -5.32
C GLY A 41 -14.45 -15.38 -4.81
N TYR A 42 -14.49 -15.22 -3.49
CA TYR A 42 -13.82 -14.18 -2.75
C TYR A 42 -12.89 -14.79 -1.70
N VAL A 43 -11.77 -14.12 -1.47
CA VAL A 43 -10.77 -14.52 -0.47
C VAL A 43 -10.57 -13.41 0.53
N ARG A 44 -10.37 -13.80 1.80
CA ARG A 44 -9.90 -12.92 2.86
C ARG A 44 -8.62 -13.52 3.44
N LEU A 45 -7.49 -12.91 3.14
CA LEU A 45 -6.16 -13.26 3.64
C LEU A 45 -5.95 -12.80 5.09
N GLY A 46 -6.59 -11.69 5.50
CA GLY A 46 -6.53 -11.20 6.87
C GLY A 46 -5.10 -10.97 7.37
N ARG A 47 -4.35 -10.04 6.75
CA ARG A 47 -2.95 -9.68 7.10
C ARG A 47 -2.04 -10.90 7.34
N ASN A 48 -2.32 -12.03 6.68
CA ASN A 48 -1.60 -13.27 6.84
C ASN A 48 -1.52 -14.04 5.52
N ASP A 49 -0.31 -14.26 5.04
CA ASP A 49 -0.06 -15.01 3.81
C ASP A 49 -0.26 -16.52 4.00
N PHE A 50 -0.23 -17.01 5.24
CA PHE A 50 -0.33 -18.44 5.52
C PHE A 50 -1.75 -18.90 5.79
N SER A 51 -2.75 -18.04 5.86
CA SER A 51 -4.12 -18.50 6.08
C SER A 51 -5.14 -17.51 5.60
N GLY A 52 -6.31 -17.98 5.21
CA GLY A 52 -7.40 -17.10 4.84
C GLY A 52 -8.72 -17.83 4.72
N ASN A 53 -9.80 -17.07 4.65
CA ASN A 53 -11.13 -17.60 4.35
C ASN A 53 -11.41 -17.50 2.86
N ILE A 54 -12.16 -18.44 2.33
CA ILE A 54 -12.63 -18.44 0.94
C ILE A 54 -14.12 -18.74 0.91
N SER A 55 -14.83 -18.07 0.01
CA SER A 55 -16.21 -18.40 -0.32
C SER A 55 -16.43 -18.24 -1.80
N GLY A 56 -17.38 -18.98 -2.37
CA GLY A 56 -17.57 -18.95 -3.81
C GLY A 56 -18.76 -19.78 -4.28
N ILE A 57 -18.95 -19.77 -5.59
CA ILE A 57 -19.90 -20.62 -6.30
C ILE A 57 -19.12 -21.42 -7.34
N PHE A 58 -19.31 -22.73 -7.30
CA PHE A 58 -19.02 -23.61 -8.42
C PHE A 58 -20.24 -23.63 -9.36
N LYS A 59 -20.01 -23.33 -10.64
CA LYS A 59 -20.99 -23.34 -11.72
C LYS A 59 -20.68 -24.51 -12.66
N GLY A 60 -21.37 -25.64 -12.44
CA GLY A 60 -21.39 -26.78 -13.36
C GLY A 60 -22.82 -27.14 -13.74
N ASN A 61 -23.14 -28.43 -13.81
CA ASN A 61 -24.53 -28.90 -14.02
C ASN A 61 -25.51 -28.42 -12.93
N LYS A 62 -24.98 -28.08 -11.75
CA LYS A 62 -25.69 -27.41 -10.66
C LYS A 62 -24.76 -26.35 -10.09
N GLU A 63 -25.35 -25.26 -9.61
CA GLU A 63 -24.61 -24.28 -8.81
C GLU A 63 -24.44 -24.81 -7.39
N ILE A 64 -23.20 -24.76 -6.89
CA ILE A 64 -22.86 -25.18 -5.53
C ILE A 64 -22.11 -24.04 -4.86
N LYS A 65 -22.72 -23.47 -3.81
CA LYS A 65 -22.05 -22.52 -2.92
C LYS A 65 -21.09 -23.27 -2.00
N PHE A 66 -19.92 -22.70 -1.77
CA PHE A 66 -18.97 -23.23 -0.81
C PHE A 66 -18.38 -22.12 0.05
N GLU A 67 -18.01 -22.51 1.26
CA GLU A 67 -17.27 -21.70 2.21
C GLU A 67 -16.19 -22.58 2.82
N GLY A 68 -15.07 -21.95 3.13
CA GLY A 68 -13.88 -22.65 3.56
C GLY A 68 -12.80 -21.73 4.08
N PHE A 69 -11.67 -22.36 4.41
CA PHE A 69 -10.45 -21.67 4.77
C PHE A 69 -9.26 -22.45 4.23
N PHE A 70 -8.11 -21.78 4.14
CA PHE A 70 -6.85 -22.43 3.89
C PHE A 70 -5.84 -22.09 4.99
N TYR A 71 -4.91 -23.01 5.21
CA TYR A 71 -3.73 -22.83 6.03
C TYR A 71 -2.52 -23.42 5.30
N ARG A 72 -1.56 -22.56 4.95
CA ARG A 72 -0.42 -22.85 4.07
C ARG A 72 -0.92 -23.45 2.77
N SER A 73 -0.54 -24.69 2.48
CA SER A 73 -0.95 -25.41 1.27
C SER A 73 -2.17 -26.30 1.49
N ILE A 74 -2.85 -26.23 2.63
CA ILE A 74 -4.04 -27.03 2.91
C ILE A 74 -5.27 -26.15 2.74
N VAL A 75 -6.26 -26.60 1.97
CA VAL A 75 -7.55 -25.94 1.80
C VAL A 75 -8.67 -26.86 2.25
N PHE A 76 -9.64 -26.30 2.98
CA PHE A 76 -10.82 -26.98 3.47
C PHE A 76 -12.07 -26.22 3.04
N CYS A 77 -12.95 -26.85 2.27
CA CYS A 77 -14.23 -26.31 1.79
C CYS A 77 -15.27 -27.40 1.95
N LYS A 78 -16.15 -27.34 2.96
CA LYS A 78 -17.04 -28.48 3.27
C LYS A 78 -17.81 -28.96 2.02
N PRO A 79 -17.79 -30.27 1.68
CA PRO A 79 -17.14 -31.41 2.36
C PRO A 79 -15.70 -31.74 1.89
N PHE A 80 -15.12 -30.96 0.98
CA PHE A 80 -13.83 -31.20 0.36
C PHE A 80 -12.66 -30.69 1.21
N PHE A 81 -11.55 -31.43 1.16
CA PHE A 81 -10.24 -30.95 1.61
C PHE A 81 -9.22 -31.25 0.51
N GLY A 82 -8.18 -30.42 0.45
CA GLY A 82 -7.25 -30.47 -0.65
C GLY A 82 -5.94 -29.76 -0.41
N ILE A 83 -5.09 -29.80 -1.44
CA ILE A 83 -3.82 -29.09 -1.48
C ILE A 83 -3.98 -27.85 -2.36
N LEU A 84 -3.71 -26.68 -1.82
CA LEU A 84 -3.67 -25.40 -2.52
C LEU A 84 -2.21 -25.00 -2.77
N LYS A 85 -1.88 -24.80 -4.04
CA LYS A 85 -0.67 -24.08 -4.47
C LYS A 85 -1.11 -22.77 -5.10
N ARG A 86 -0.38 -21.70 -4.83
CA ARG A 86 -0.67 -20.37 -5.36
C ARG A 86 0.63 -19.61 -5.56
N ASP A 87 0.68 -18.84 -6.64
CA ASP A 87 1.70 -17.80 -6.87
C ASP A 87 1.04 -16.43 -6.72
N GLU A 88 1.55 -15.36 -7.34
CA GLU A 88 0.96 -14.02 -7.22
C GLU A 88 -0.36 -13.80 -7.96
N LYS A 89 -0.63 -14.57 -9.02
CA LYS A 89 -1.77 -14.35 -9.92
C LYS A 89 -2.61 -15.59 -10.15
N SER A 90 -2.06 -16.77 -9.85
CA SER A 90 -2.64 -18.05 -10.18
C SER A 90 -2.69 -18.98 -8.98
N PHE A 91 -3.64 -19.91 -9.02
CA PHE A 91 -3.77 -20.95 -8.03
C PHE A 91 -4.09 -22.29 -8.70
N ARG A 92 -3.70 -23.36 -8.00
CA ARG A 92 -4.06 -24.74 -8.28
C ARG A 92 -4.47 -25.41 -6.98
N ALA A 93 -5.72 -25.86 -6.91
CA ALA A 93 -6.24 -26.66 -5.81
C ALA A 93 -6.52 -28.10 -6.28
N ILE A 94 -6.13 -29.08 -5.47
CA ILE A 94 -6.35 -30.51 -5.74
C ILE A 94 -7.20 -31.07 -4.62
N PHE A 95 -8.41 -31.55 -4.94
CA PHE A 95 -9.36 -32.12 -3.99
C PHE A 95 -9.58 -33.60 -4.27
N LEU A 96 -9.68 -34.40 -3.20
CA LEU A 96 -10.15 -35.78 -3.29
C LEU A 96 -11.68 -35.80 -3.27
N THR A 97 -12.28 -36.40 -4.29
CA THR A 97 -13.74 -36.56 -4.39
C THR A 97 -14.10 -38.03 -4.59
N PHE A 98 -15.37 -38.37 -4.43
CA PHE A 98 -15.87 -39.72 -4.71
C PHE A 98 -15.77 -40.11 -6.19
N LYS A 99 -15.68 -39.14 -7.11
CA LYS A 99 -15.50 -39.37 -8.56
C LYS A 99 -14.03 -39.34 -9.00
N GLY A 100 -13.09 -39.25 -8.07
CA GLY A 100 -11.66 -39.13 -8.35
C GLY A 100 -11.09 -37.77 -7.94
N ILE A 101 -9.97 -37.40 -8.56
CA ILE A 101 -9.25 -36.16 -8.25
C ILE A 101 -9.89 -35.01 -9.01
N ALA A 102 -10.35 -33.99 -8.26
CA ALA A 102 -10.78 -32.72 -8.83
C ALA A 102 -9.62 -31.72 -8.77
N ILE A 103 -9.31 -31.10 -9.90
CA ILE A 103 -8.30 -30.05 -10.02
C ILE A 103 -9.04 -28.75 -10.32
N VAL A 104 -8.76 -27.72 -9.53
CA VAL A 104 -9.25 -26.36 -9.76
C VAL A 104 -8.05 -25.49 -10.07
N GLU A 105 -8.01 -24.90 -11.25
CA GLU A 105 -6.93 -24.03 -11.69
C GLU A 105 -7.50 -22.71 -12.19
N GLY A 106 -6.86 -21.61 -11.84
CA GLY A 106 -7.40 -20.31 -12.15
C GLY A 106 -6.52 -19.15 -11.72
N SER A 107 -7.09 -17.95 -11.85
CA SER A 107 -6.49 -16.70 -11.41
C SER A 107 -7.08 -16.23 -10.09
N TYR A 108 -6.28 -15.56 -9.28
CA TYR A 108 -6.78 -14.80 -8.15
C TYR A 108 -6.06 -13.46 -8.04
N HIS A 109 -6.78 -12.49 -7.51
CA HIS A 109 -6.31 -11.14 -7.30
C HIS A 109 -6.68 -10.76 -5.87
N ALA A 110 -5.69 -10.72 -4.98
CA ALA A 110 -5.87 -10.33 -3.61
C ALA A 110 -4.78 -9.35 -3.18
N SER A 111 -5.16 -8.37 -2.36
CA SER A 111 -4.25 -7.44 -1.74
C SER A 111 -4.37 -7.51 -0.22
N PHE A 112 -3.26 -7.27 0.48
CA PHE A 112 -3.29 -7.02 1.92
C PHE A 112 -3.78 -5.61 2.29
N LEU A 113 -3.94 -4.74 1.29
CA LEU A 113 -4.54 -3.43 1.45
C LEU A 113 -6.06 -3.54 1.30
N PRO A 114 -6.84 -2.88 2.16
CA PRO A 114 -8.29 -2.84 2.01
C PRO A 114 -8.65 -2.14 0.69
N LYS A 115 -9.72 -2.61 0.03
CA LYS A 115 -10.25 -1.98 -1.18
C LYS A 115 -10.72 -0.55 -0.85
N PRO A 116 -10.28 0.48 -1.61
CA PRO A 116 -10.80 1.83 -1.48
C PRO A 116 -12.30 1.88 -1.79
N ARG A 117 -13.04 2.71 -1.05
CA ARG A 117 -14.51 2.73 -1.09
C ARG A 117 -15.12 3.93 -1.79
N GLY A 118 -14.29 4.88 -2.22
CA GLY A 118 -14.75 6.05 -2.95
C GLY A 118 -15.08 5.75 -4.42
N ASN A 119 -15.58 6.77 -5.11
CA ASN A 119 -16.09 6.66 -6.49
C ASN A 119 -15.00 6.73 -7.56
N TYR A 120 -13.77 7.11 -7.20
CA TYR A 120 -12.67 7.26 -8.15
C TYR A 120 -11.69 6.10 -8.05
N SER A 121 -11.17 5.67 -9.20
CA SER A 121 -9.91 4.91 -9.23
C SER A 121 -8.74 5.84 -8.88
N ILE A 122 -7.57 5.27 -8.59
CA ILE A 122 -6.41 6.04 -8.13
C ILE A 122 -5.33 6.03 -9.21
N GLY A 123 -4.85 7.20 -9.61
CA GLY A 123 -3.63 7.37 -10.40
C GLY A 123 -2.48 7.80 -9.50
N VAL A 124 -1.25 7.47 -9.88
CA VAL A 124 -0.05 7.89 -9.15
C VAL A 124 1.09 8.29 -10.09
N ARG A 125 1.84 9.33 -9.70
CA ARG A 125 3.09 9.78 -10.34
C ARG A 125 4.15 10.10 -9.31
N GLU A 126 5.39 9.81 -9.67
CA GLU A 126 6.58 10.20 -8.91
C GLU A 126 7.26 11.38 -9.60
N ILE A 127 7.73 12.34 -8.81
CA ILE A 127 8.40 13.54 -9.30
C ILE A 127 9.62 13.79 -8.43
N HIS A 128 10.80 13.82 -9.05
CA HIS A 128 12.01 14.32 -8.41
C HIS A 128 11.96 15.86 -8.43
N LEU A 129 12.06 16.46 -7.24
CA LEU A 129 12.02 17.90 -7.03
C LEU A 129 13.35 18.38 -6.44
N VAL A 130 13.85 19.49 -6.97
CA VAL A 130 15.02 20.21 -6.46
C VAL A 130 14.63 21.65 -6.20
N ASP A 131 14.88 22.11 -4.98
CA ASP A 131 14.68 23.49 -4.54
C ASP A 131 16.01 24.25 -4.62
N TYR A 132 16.27 24.86 -5.78
CA TYR A 132 17.52 25.57 -6.05
C TYR A 132 17.72 26.84 -5.19
N GLU A 133 16.70 27.29 -4.48
CA GLU A 133 16.76 28.47 -3.60
C GLU A 133 17.13 28.10 -2.15
N ARG A 134 17.16 26.80 -1.81
CA ARG A 134 17.58 26.30 -0.49
C ARG A 134 18.80 25.38 -0.62
N GLU A 135 19.81 25.66 0.20
CA GLU A 135 20.93 24.75 0.45
C GLU A 135 20.46 23.55 1.28
N GLU A 136 21.06 22.38 1.05
CA GLU A 136 20.92 21.22 1.94
C GLU A 136 21.73 21.46 3.22
N LYS A 137 21.09 21.27 4.38
CA LYS A 137 21.67 21.59 5.70
C LYS A 137 21.99 20.36 6.53
N LEU A 138 21.50 19.19 6.12
CA LEU A 138 21.69 17.93 6.83
C LEU A 138 22.96 17.19 6.36
N THR A 139 23.68 17.75 5.38
CA THR A 139 24.99 17.31 4.91
C THR A 139 26.00 18.45 4.99
N GLU A 140 27.28 18.12 4.83
CA GLU A 140 28.36 19.11 4.69
C GLU A 140 28.66 19.44 3.21
N GLU A 141 27.93 18.80 2.28
CA GLU A 141 28.10 19.04 0.86
C GLU A 141 27.47 20.38 0.47
N ASN A 142 27.98 20.99 -0.60
CA ASN A 142 27.43 22.24 -1.11
C ASN A 142 26.41 21.92 -2.22
N ASP A 143 25.27 21.38 -1.82
CA ASP A 143 24.19 20.95 -2.69
C ASP A 143 22.86 21.65 -2.37
N SER A 144 21.93 21.58 -3.32
CA SER A 144 20.57 22.13 -3.17
C SER A 144 19.64 21.10 -2.56
N ARG A 145 18.67 21.57 -1.77
CA ARG A 145 17.67 20.70 -1.15
C ARG A 145 16.85 19.96 -2.20
N GLU A 146 16.89 18.63 -2.18
CA GLU A 146 16.13 17.76 -3.09
C GLU A 146 15.21 16.80 -2.35
N MET A 147 14.12 16.39 -3.00
CA MET A 147 13.10 15.50 -2.43
C MET A 147 12.36 14.71 -3.51
N MET A 148 11.72 13.62 -3.09
CA MET A 148 10.79 12.88 -3.96
C MET A 148 9.35 13.22 -3.60
N LEU A 149 8.55 13.58 -4.59
CA LEU A 149 7.12 13.79 -4.47
C LEU A 149 6.36 12.62 -5.10
N TYR A 150 5.47 12.01 -4.33
CA TYR A 150 4.53 11.01 -4.76
C TYR A 150 3.13 11.66 -4.82
N LEU A 151 2.59 11.79 -6.02
CA LEU A 151 1.30 12.43 -6.25
C LEU A 151 0.26 11.36 -6.59
N TRP A 152 -0.65 11.09 -5.65
CA TRP A 152 -1.83 10.28 -5.90
C TRP A 152 -3.01 11.18 -6.21
N TYR A 153 -3.82 10.79 -7.20
CA TYR A 153 -4.91 11.62 -7.69
C TYR A 153 -6.08 10.78 -8.23
N PRO A 154 -7.30 11.34 -8.27
CA PRO A 154 -8.45 10.64 -8.83
C PRO A 154 -8.27 10.38 -10.32
N THR A 155 -8.59 9.18 -10.79
CA THR A 155 -8.63 8.80 -12.20
C THR A 155 -9.92 8.04 -12.51
N GLU A 156 -10.33 8.08 -13.78
CA GLU A 156 -11.42 7.27 -14.34
C GLU A 156 -10.89 5.99 -15.00
N ALA A 157 -9.56 5.79 -15.03
CA ALA A 157 -8.95 4.59 -15.59
C ALA A 157 -9.37 3.34 -14.79
N THR A 158 -9.84 2.31 -15.49
CA THR A 158 -10.20 1.01 -14.92
C THR A 158 -9.14 -0.06 -15.16
N GLU A 159 -8.11 0.26 -15.94
CA GLU A 159 -7.02 -0.64 -16.32
C GLU A 159 -5.69 0.12 -16.45
N GLY A 160 -4.58 -0.61 -16.37
CA GLY A 160 -3.24 -0.04 -16.49
C GLY A 160 -2.20 -0.82 -15.69
N LYS A 161 -0.96 -0.34 -15.69
CA LYS A 161 0.10 -0.88 -14.83
C LYS A 161 -0.22 -0.49 -13.38
N ILE A 162 -0.37 -1.49 -12.51
CA ILE A 162 -0.51 -1.27 -11.06
C ILE A 162 0.82 -0.76 -10.50
N TYR A 163 0.72 0.24 -9.62
CA TYR A 163 1.86 0.81 -8.94
C TYR A 163 2.39 -0.14 -7.87
N GLU A 164 3.72 -0.24 -7.79
CA GLU A 164 4.37 -1.10 -6.82
C GLU A 164 4.24 -0.50 -5.42
N TYR A 165 3.99 -1.33 -4.41
CA TYR A 165 3.82 -0.84 -3.04
C TYR A 165 5.09 -0.18 -2.48
N MET A 166 6.25 -0.71 -2.84
CA MET A 166 7.56 -0.07 -2.62
C MET A 166 8.61 -0.73 -3.51
N GLY A 167 9.70 -0.01 -3.77
CA GLY A 167 10.86 -0.55 -4.47
C GLY A 167 11.70 -1.51 -3.63
N ALA A 168 12.50 -2.33 -4.30
CA ALA A 168 13.37 -3.33 -3.67
C ALA A 168 14.36 -2.72 -2.67
N GLU A 169 14.94 -1.55 -2.97
CA GLU A 169 15.86 -0.85 -2.08
C GLU A 169 15.19 -0.39 -0.78
N THR A 170 13.99 0.21 -0.90
CA THR A 170 13.17 0.61 0.23
C THR A 170 12.84 -0.59 1.13
N PHE A 171 12.45 -1.72 0.53
CA PHE A 171 12.14 -2.92 1.28
C PHE A 171 13.38 -3.54 1.94
N ARG A 172 14.52 -3.55 1.25
CA ARG A 172 15.80 -4.03 1.78
C ARG A 172 16.23 -3.22 2.99
N TRP A 173 16.09 -1.89 2.92
CA TRP A 173 16.30 -1.01 4.06
C TRP A 173 15.36 -1.35 5.22
N LEU A 174 14.05 -1.46 4.96
CA LEU A 174 13.05 -1.78 5.99
C LEU A 174 13.35 -3.12 6.68
N LEU A 175 13.73 -4.15 5.91
CA LEU A 175 14.13 -5.43 6.44
C LEU A 175 15.36 -5.32 7.35
N LYS A 176 16.38 -4.55 6.96
CA LYS A 176 17.59 -4.30 7.77
C LYS A 176 17.26 -3.60 9.10
N GLN A 177 16.28 -2.71 9.11
CA GLN A 177 15.80 -2.05 10.33
C GLN A 177 14.93 -2.95 11.21
N SER A 178 14.50 -4.10 10.70
CA SER A 178 13.59 -5.02 11.37
C SER A 178 14.30 -6.29 11.85
N ASN A 179 13.80 -6.92 12.91
CA ASN A 179 14.24 -8.26 13.31
C ASN A 179 13.42 -9.37 12.62
N LEU A 180 12.80 -9.09 11.47
CA LEU A 180 11.80 -9.94 10.82
C LEU A 180 12.45 -10.89 9.78
N PHE A 181 13.38 -11.73 10.22
CA PHE A 181 14.16 -12.65 9.36
C PHE A 181 13.31 -13.70 8.62
N TRP A 182 12.05 -13.90 9.02
CA TRP A 182 11.13 -14.85 8.39
C TRP A 182 10.38 -14.27 7.18
N ILE A 183 10.47 -12.95 6.95
CA ILE A 183 9.84 -12.31 5.80
C ILE A 183 10.71 -12.56 4.56
N PRO A 184 10.16 -13.12 3.46
CA PRO A 184 10.90 -13.29 2.21
C PRO A 184 11.43 -11.95 1.68
N LYS A 185 12.59 -11.96 1.02
CA LYS A 185 13.20 -10.76 0.43
C LYS A 185 12.33 -10.07 -0.62
N ASN A 186 11.39 -10.80 -1.21
CA ASN A 186 10.41 -10.30 -2.17
C ASN A 186 9.01 -10.11 -1.56
N GLY A 187 8.88 -10.10 -0.23
CA GLY A 187 7.58 -10.03 0.45
C GLY A 187 6.76 -8.77 0.12
N TYR A 188 7.41 -7.68 -0.29
CA TYR A 188 6.72 -6.47 -0.76
C TYR A 188 5.91 -6.70 -2.04
N GLU A 189 6.29 -7.67 -2.90
CA GLU A 189 5.59 -7.98 -4.15
C GLU A 189 4.20 -8.57 -3.89
N TYR A 190 3.97 -9.11 -2.69
CA TYR A 190 2.68 -9.67 -2.29
C TYR A 190 1.67 -8.59 -1.90
N VAL A 191 2.10 -7.34 -1.70
CA VAL A 191 1.22 -6.20 -1.43
C VAL A 191 0.89 -5.52 -2.75
N LYS A 192 -0.37 -5.60 -3.18
CA LYS A 192 -0.84 -4.97 -4.42
C LYS A 192 -1.55 -3.66 -4.10
N THR A 193 -1.11 -2.56 -4.69
CA THR A 193 -1.83 -1.27 -4.55
C THR A 193 -3.08 -1.27 -5.44
N HIS A 194 -3.92 -0.26 -5.27
CA HIS A 194 -5.08 0.02 -6.14
C HIS A 194 -4.79 1.20 -7.08
N SER A 195 -3.53 1.66 -7.13
CA SER A 195 -3.09 2.82 -7.89
C SER A 195 -2.55 2.42 -9.26
N PHE A 196 -2.89 3.19 -10.30
CA PHE A 196 -2.39 3.02 -11.65
C PHE A 196 -1.26 4.01 -11.96
N VAL A 197 -0.14 3.48 -12.47
CA VAL A 197 1.03 4.29 -12.83
C VAL A 197 0.70 5.22 -14.00
N GLY A 198 0.84 6.52 -13.77
CA GLY A 198 0.78 7.52 -14.84
C GLY A 198 -0.59 7.71 -15.51
N ALA A 199 -1.66 7.10 -14.98
CA ALA A 199 -3.01 7.23 -15.50
C ALA A 199 -3.44 8.70 -15.66
N GLU A 200 -4.34 8.99 -16.58
CA GLU A 200 -4.84 10.35 -16.75
C GLU A 200 -5.66 10.79 -15.53
N ILE A 201 -5.46 12.03 -15.07
CA ILE A 201 -6.26 12.57 -13.97
C ILE A 201 -7.71 12.75 -14.42
N ALA A 202 -8.66 12.43 -13.54
CA ALA A 202 -10.08 12.60 -13.79
C ALA A 202 -10.43 14.06 -14.12
N ASN A 203 -11.60 14.23 -14.76
CA ASN A 203 -12.13 15.55 -15.06
C ASN A 203 -12.58 16.27 -13.79
N GLY A 204 -12.40 17.58 -13.76
CA GLY A 204 -12.74 18.42 -12.60
C GLY A 204 -11.54 18.96 -11.84
N VAL A 205 -11.86 19.52 -10.66
CA VAL A 205 -10.94 20.20 -9.74
C VAL A 205 -11.06 19.51 -8.39
N PHE A 206 -9.92 19.24 -7.75
CA PHE A 206 -9.88 18.43 -6.53
C PHE A 206 -9.20 19.18 -5.38
N PRO A 207 -9.68 19.03 -4.13
CA PRO A 207 -8.95 19.49 -2.95
C PRO A 207 -7.59 18.80 -2.84
N LEU A 208 -6.60 19.53 -2.34
CA LEU A 208 -5.21 19.06 -2.20
C LEU A 208 -4.91 18.76 -0.74
N VAL A 209 -4.38 17.57 -0.48
CA VAL A 209 -3.85 17.15 0.82
C VAL A 209 -2.34 17.02 0.70
N ILE A 210 -1.60 17.78 1.50
CA ILE A 210 -0.17 17.54 1.68
C ILE A 210 0.01 16.48 2.76
N PHE A 211 0.72 15.42 2.44
CA PHE A 211 1.02 14.33 3.36
C PHE A 211 2.52 14.30 3.67
N SER A 212 2.86 14.48 4.95
CA SER A 212 4.22 14.33 5.46
C SER A 212 4.31 13.06 6.29
N HIS A 213 5.35 12.26 6.07
CA HIS A 213 5.57 11.02 6.80
C HIS A 213 6.25 11.28 8.15
N GLY A 214 6.17 10.31 9.05
CA GLY A 214 6.95 10.34 10.29
C GLY A 214 8.47 10.30 10.07
N TYR A 215 9.25 10.74 11.06
CA TYR A 215 10.70 10.55 11.06
C TYR A 215 11.09 9.08 10.83
N ARG A 216 12.08 8.82 9.95
CA ARG A 216 12.46 7.48 9.44
C ARG A 216 11.34 6.75 8.69
N GLY A 217 10.24 7.42 8.39
CA GLY A 217 9.11 6.89 7.62
C GLY A 217 9.33 7.01 6.12
N TYR A 218 8.32 6.58 5.37
CA TYR A 218 8.26 6.66 3.92
C TYR A 218 6.79 6.77 3.46
N PRO A 219 6.43 7.54 2.42
CA PRO A 219 5.03 7.77 2.04
C PRO A 219 4.22 6.48 1.81
N SER A 220 4.80 5.47 1.16
CA SER A 220 4.05 4.25 0.83
C SER A 220 3.65 3.40 2.05
N MET A 221 4.24 3.62 3.22
CA MET A 221 3.79 2.99 4.48
C MET A 221 2.33 3.36 4.84
N TYR A 222 1.79 4.40 4.21
CA TYR A 222 0.45 4.94 4.43
C TYR A 222 -0.50 4.69 3.26
N THR A 223 -0.12 3.81 2.31
CA THR A 223 -0.85 3.60 1.04
C THR A 223 -2.35 3.38 1.25
N SER A 224 -2.79 2.52 2.17
CA SER A 224 -4.23 2.26 2.37
C SER A 224 -5.03 3.50 2.76
N MET A 225 -4.43 4.40 3.54
CA MET A 225 -5.07 5.65 3.95
C MET A 225 -5.08 6.65 2.80
N ILE A 226 -3.96 6.77 2.09
CA ILE A 226 -3.81 7.66 0.95
C ILE A 226 -4.79 7.27 -0.16
N GLU A 227 -4.84 5.99 -0.54
CA GLU A 227 -5.75 5.47 -1.55
C GLU A 227 -7.22 5.66 -1.19
N GLU A 228 -7.59 5.46 0.08
CA GLU A 228 -8.95 5.74 0.55
C GLU A 228 -9.31 7.22 0.36
N VAL A 229 -8.44 8.14 0.79
CA VAL A 229 -8.66 9.59 0.64
C VAL A 229 -8.79 9.98 -0.84
N VAL A 230 -7.91 9.45 -1.69
CA VAL A 230 -7.90 9.76 -3.13
C VAL A 230 -9.14 9.22 -3.82
N SER A 231 -9.60 8.01 -3.47
CA SER A 231 -10.82 7.43 -4.03
C SER A 231 -12.06 8.31 -3.77
N HIS A 232 -12.04 9.15 -2.73
CA HIS A 232 -13.11 10.10 -2.40
C HIS A 232 -12.97 11.46 -3.11
N GLY A 233 -12.05 11.59 -4.07
CA GLY A 233 -11.91 12.79 -4.91
C GLY A 233 -10.95 13.82 -4.34
N PHE A 234 -9.88 13.39 -3.67
CA PHE A 234 -8.79 14.27 -3.20
C PHE A 234 -7.51 13.98 -3.97
N VAL A 235 -6.70 15.01 -4.22
CA VAL A 235 -5.31 14.84 -4.63
C VAL A 235 -4.46 14.78 -3.36
N VAL A 236 -3.60 13.78 -3.24
CA VAL A 236 -2.68 13.63 -2.11
C VAL A 236 -1.24 13.73 -2.62
N ALA A 237 -0.50 14.72 -2.10
CA ALA A 237 0.91 14.92 -2.36
C ALA A 237 1.73 14.41 -1.17
N GLY A 238 2.23 13.18 -1.26
CA GLY A 238 3.13 12.59 -0.27
C GLY A 238 4.57 12.98 -0.54
N ILE A 239 5.20 13.65 0.41
CA ILE A 239 6.58 14.13 0.28
C ILE A 239 7.51 13.14 0.98
N CYS A 240 8.53 12.67 0.28
CA CYS A 240 9.65 11.92 0.86
C CYS A 240 10.80 12.90 1.09
N HIS A 241 10.90 13.35 2.34
CA HIS A 241 11.85 14.36 2.79
C HIS A 241 13.25 13.75 2.88
N SER A 242 14.16 14.08 1.96
CA SER A 242 15.53 13.54 1.95
C SER A 242 16.24 13.78 3.29
N TYR A 243 17.09 12.82 3.68
CA TYR A 243 17.77 12.74 4.97
C TYR A 243 16.86 12.64 6.20
N VAL A 244 15.53 12.79 6.10
CA VAL A 244 14.56 12.67 7.21
C VAL A 244 13.73 11.40 7.06
N ALA A 245 13.36 11.07 5.82
CA ALA A 245 12.80 9.79 5.42
C ALA A 245 13.79 8.69 5.74
N GLY A 246 13.28 7.51 6.08
CA GLY A 246 14.13 6.35 6.38
C GLY A 246 15.09 6.03 5.24
N ILE A 247 14.57 6.16 4.02
CA ILE A 247 15.29 6.02 2.77
C ILE A 247 14.61 6.86 1.68
N THR A 248 15.40 7.55 0.88
CA THR A 248 14.99 8.21 -0.36
C THR A 248 15.73 7.56 -1.52
N VAL A 249 15.01 7.17 -2.56
CA VAL A 249 15.58 6.60 -3.79
C VAL A 249 15.26 7.54 -4.94
N PHE A 250 16.27 8.05 -5.61
CA PHE A 250 16.12 8.97 -6.73
C PHE A 250 16.10 8.24 -8.09
N PRO A 251 15.55 8.87 -9.14
CA PRO A 251 15.48 8.26 -10.48
C PRO A 251 16.84 7.92 -11.10
N ASP A 252 17.92 8.57 -10.66
CA ASP A 252 19.29 8.30 -11.09
C ASP A 252 19.95 7.11 -10.36
N GLY A 253 19.22 6.49 -9.42
CA GLY A 253 19.69 5.37 -8.62
C GLY A 253 20.42 5.77 -7.33
N ARG A 254 20.57 7.06 -7.03
CA ARG A 254 21.10 7.50 -5.73
C ARG A 254 20.14 7.09 -4.61
N VAL A 255 20.72 6.63 -3.51
CA VAL A 255 20.00 6.20 -2.31
C VAL A 255 20.53 6.98 -1.12
N ILE A 256 19.64 7.68 -0.43
CA ILE A 256 19.93 8.42 0.79
C ILE A 256 19.20 7.72 1.94
N GLU A 257 19.93 7.20 2.91
CA GLU A 257 19.36 6.66 4.15
C GLU A 257 19.37 7.75 5.23
N VAL A 258 18.41 7.71 6.14
CA VAL A 258 18.42 8.57 7.34
C VAL A 258 19.68 8.34 8.19
N GLU A 259 20.22 9.41 8.76
CA GLU A 259 21.39 9.35 9.62
C GLU A 259 21.17 8.44 10.85
N ASP A 260 22.19 7.64 11.20
CA ASP A 260 22.19 6.88 12.45
C ASP A 260 22.68 7.75 13.61
N LEU A 261 21.72 8.33 14.32
CA LEU A 261 21.99 9.21 15.45
C LEU A 261 22.58 8.52 16.69
N SER A 262 22.71 7.19 16.72
CA SER A 262 23.10 6.42 17.92
C SER A 262 24.49 6.73 18.47
N GLN A 263 25.40 7.23 17.61
CA GLN A 263 26.78 7.50 17.96
C GLN A 263 27.04 8.97 18.33
N TYR A 264 26.06 9.85 18.12
CA TYR A 264 26.23 11.28 18.29
C TYR A 264 25.88 11.76 19.70
N ASN A 265 26.48 12.88 20.10
CA ASN A 265 26.15 13.54 21.35
C ASN A 265 24.79 14.25 21.28
N GLN A 266 24.23 14.60 22.44
CA GLN A 266 22.92 15.25 22.53
C GLN A 266 22.83 16.58 21.77
N SER A 267 23.93 17.35 21.68
CA SER A 267 23.93 18.64 20.99
C SER A 267 23.73 18.45 19.48
N TYR A 268 24.44 17.50 18.87
CA TYR A 268 24.27 17.17 17.46
C TYR A 268 22.88 16.61 17.17
N ILE A 269 22.38 15.71 18.02
CA ILE A 269 21.03 15.16 17.89
C ILE A 269 19.98 16.29 17.91
N SER A 270 20.10 17.24 18.83
CA SER A 270 19.18 18.38 18.91
C SER A 270 19.27 19.25 17.65
N TRP A 271 20.47 19.59 17.20
CA TRP A 271 20.69 20.35 15.96
C TRP A 271 20.07 19.65 14.74
N TYR A 272 20.31 18.35 14.59
CA TYR A 272 19.80 17.57 13.46
C TYR A 272 18.27 17.54 13.46
N ILE A 273 17.63 17.31 14.61
CA ILE A 273 16.16 17.26 14.70
C ILE A 273 15.52 18.63 14.45
N GLU A 274 16.12 19.71 14.95
CA GLU A 274 15.65 21.08 14.69
C GLU A 274 15.78 21.44 13.21
N THR A 275 16.95 21.17 12.62
CA THR A 275 17.22 21.42 11.20
C THR A 275 16.31 20.58 10.31
N ALA A 276 16.14 19.29 10.60
CA ALA A 276 15.25 18.40 9.87
C ALA A 276 13.79 18.87 9.92
N PHE A 277 13.34 19.39 11.06
CA PHE A 277 11.99 19.94 11.19
C PHE A 277 11.80 21.17 10.29
N ASP A 278 12.79 22.08 10.29
CA ASP A 278 12.75 23.27 9.43
C ASP A 278 12.79 22.90 7.95
N GLU A 279 13.61 21.91 7.55
CA GLU A 279 13.65 21.41 6.17
C GLU A 279 12.32 20.77 5.76
N VAL A 280 11.66 20.00 6.63
CA VAL A 280 10.34 19.43 6.35
C VAL A 280 9.29 20.52 6.11
N ILE A 281 9.29 21.59 6.90
CA ILE A 281 8.38 22.73 6.68
C ILE A 281 8.70 23.45 5.37
N GLY A 282 10.00 23.63 5.07
CA GLY A 282 10.46 24.18 3.80
C GLY A 282 9.97 23.35 2.60
N ASP A 283 10.12 22.03 2.67
CA ASP A 283 9.70 21.09 1.63
C ASP A 283 8.18 21.13 1.40
N ILE A 284 7.38 21.21 2.47
CA ILE A 284 5.92 21.35 2.37
C ILE A 284 5.56 22.64 1.62
N ASN A 285 6.16 23.76 1.98
CA ASN A 285 5.89 25.04 1.33
C ASN A 285 6.33 25.04 -0.13
N PHE A 286 7.51 24.48 -0.42
CA PHE A 286 8.02 24.33 -1.77
C PHE A 286 7.07 23.49 -2.64
N VAL A 287 6.62 22.34 -2.15
CA VAL A 287 5.71 21.44 -2.88
C VAL A 287 4.34 22.10 -3.11
N ILE A 288 3.79 22.81 -2.13
CA ILE A 288 2.54 23.56 -2.31
C ILE A 288 2.68 24.57 -3.46
N ASN A 289 3.75 25.38 -3.44
CA ASN A 289 3.99 26.38 -4.47
C ASN A 289 4.19 25.74 -5.85
N TYR A 290 5.00 24.68 -5.92
CA TYR A 290 5.24 23.90 -7.13
C TYR A 290 3.92 23.39 -7.73
N LEU A 291 3.07 22.75 -6.92
CA LEU A 291 1.81 22.17 -7.38
C LEU A 291 0.81 23.24 -7.83
N LEU A 292 0.68 24.34 -7.08
CA LEU A 292 -0.22 25.45 -7.43
C LEU A 292 0.20 26.17 -8.71
N GLN A 293 1.50 26.22 -9.00
CA GLN A 293 2.04 26.77 -10.24
C GLN A 293 1.90 25.79 -11.41
N LYS A 294 2.17 24.49 -11.19
CA LYS A 294 2.19 23.47 -12.23
C LYS A 294 0.79 23.01 -12.66
N PHE A 295 -0.14 22.96 -11.71
CA PHE A 295 -1.50 22.43 -11.91
C PHE A 295 -2.61 23.37 -11.40
N PRO A 296 -2.61 24.66 -11.81
CA PRO A 296 -3.53 25.66 -11.26
C PRO A 296 -5.01 25.32 -11.52
N GLU A 297 -5.29 24.65 -12.64
CA GLU A 297 -6.66 24.31 -13.09
C GLU A 297 -7.22 23.05 -12.43
N LYS A 298 -6.40 22.26 -11.73
CA LYS A 298 -6.79 20.96 -11.15
C LYS A 298 -6.92 20.98 -9.64
N ILE A 299 -6.44 22.03 -8.97
CA ILE A 299 -6.43 22.14 -7.51
C ILE A 299 -7.48 23.16 -7.04
N ASP A 300 -8.37 22.72 -6.15
CA ASP A 300 -9.48 23.54 -5.62
C ASP A 300 -8.95 24.54 -4.58
N LYS A 301 -8.64 25.76 -5.01
CA LYS A 301 -8.10 26.80 -4.13
C LYS A 301 -9.11 27.29 -3.08
N GLU A 302 -10.41 27.14 -3.29
CA GLU A 302 -11.43 27.65 -2.36
C GLU A 302 -11.61 26.70 -1.18
N LYS A 303 -11.72 25.40 -1.42
CA LYS A 303 -11.71 24.38 -0.35
C LYS A 303 -10.38 24.30 0.39
N ASN A 304 -9.31 24.79 -0.24
CA ASN A 304 -7.97 24.83 0.32
C ASN A 304 -7.67 26.13 1.11
N ARG A 305 -8.61 27.09 1.24
CA ARG A 305 -8.37 28.33 2.00
C ARG A 305 -8.10 28.10 3.49
N ASP A 306 -8.56 26.98 4.04
CA ASP A 306 -8.37 26.58 5.44
C ASP A 306 -7.50 25.32 5.57
N ILE A 307 -6.53 25.07 4.67
CA ILE A 307 -5.59 23.94 4.83
C ILE A 307 -4.87 24.10 6.17
N ARG A 308 -5.34 23.36 7.17
CA ARG A 308 -4.55 23.01 8.34
C ARG A 308 -3.79 21.77 7.92
N PRO A 309 -2.46 21.82 7.77
CA PRO A 309 -1.69 20.60 7.65
C PRO A 309 -2.11 19.65 8.79
N LEU A 310 -2.24 18.37 8.50
CA LEU A 310 -2.49 17.32 9.49
C LEU A 310 -1.22 17.16 10.36
N ILE A 311 -0.83 18.22 11.06
CA ILE A 311 0.34 18.28 11.93
C ILE A 311 -0.04 17.61 13.24
N TRP A 312 0.62 16.50 13.54
CA TRP A 312 0.66 16.00 14.91
C TRP A 312 1.52 16.95 15.76
N ARG A 313 0.93 17.52 16.82
CA ARG A 313 1.46 18.64 17.63
C ARG A 313 2.96 18.54 17.97
N ARG A 314 3.64 19.70 17.99
CA ARG A 314 5.02 19.97 18.44
C ARG A 314 5.41 19.36 19.81
N SER A 315 4.44 19.04 20.67
CA SER A 315 4.66 18.40 21.99
C SER A 315 5.20 16.96 21.92
N SER A 316 5.13 16.30 20.76
CA SER A 316 5.62 14.94 20.56
C SER A 316 7.15 14.85 20.53
N ILE A 317 7.84 15.95 20.21
CA ILE A 317 9.31 15.99 20.01
C ILE A 317 10.08 15.83 21.35
N LYS A 318 9.57 16.39 22.46
CA LYS A 318 10.24 16.28 23.77
C LYS A 318 10.20 14.88 24.39
N HIS A 319 9.41 13.95 23.84
CA HIS A 319 9.28 12.58 24.34
C HIS A 319 9.90 11.53 23.41
N VAL A 320 10.60 11.95 22.33
CA VAL A 320 11.23 11.05 21.35
C VAL A 320 12.24 10.09 22.00
N GLN A 321 12.90 10.49 23.10
CA GLN A 321 13.80 9.60 23.85
C GLN A 321 13.11 8.34 24.42
N ARG A 322 11.78 8.30 24.54
CA ARG A 322 11.03 7.15 25.09
C ARG A 322 10.26 6.35 24.04
N TRP A 323 10.23 6.80 22.79
CA TRP A 323 9.35 6.28 21.71
C TRP A 323 10.08 5.51 20.60
N VAL A 324 11.38 5.24 20.76
CA VAL A 324 12.21 4.44 19.84
C VAL A 324 11.69 2.99 19.64
N HIS A 325 10.62 2.58 20.32
CA HIS A 325 9.99 1.27 20.15
C HIS A 325 8.58 1.22 19.56
N LYS A 326 7.94 2.36 19.20
CA LYS A 326 6.65 2.34 18.49
C LYS A 326 6.55 3.52 17.53
N GLY A 327 6.64 3.23 16.23
CA GLY A 327 6.53 4.22 15.16
C GLY A 327 5.24 5.03 15.26
N GLY A 328 5.39 6.35 15.16
CA GLY A 328 4.30 7.32 15.14
C GLY A 328 4.84 8.62 14.57
N ALA A 329 4.14 9.16 13.58
CA ALA A 329 4.59 10.28 12.77
C ALA A 329 4.78 11.58 13.58
N CYS A 330 5.86 12.29 13.26
CA CYS A 330 6.11 13.67 13.68
C CYS A 330 6.51 14.46 12.44
N ALA A 331 5.51 14.93 11.70
CA ALA A 331 5.53 16.11 10.82
C ALA A 331 4.10 16.36 10.32
#